data_AF-A0A2P4XXX4-F1
#
_entry.id   AF-A0A2P4XXX4-F1
#
_cell.length_a   1.000
_cell.length_b   1.000
_cell.length_c   1.000
_cell.angle_alpha   90.00
_cell.angle_beta   90.00
_cell.angle_gamma   90.00
#
_symmetry.space_group_name_H-M   'P 1'
#
loop_
_entity.id
_entity.type
_entity.pdbx_description
1 polymer ?
#
loop_
_entity_poly.entity_id
_entity_poly.type
_entity_poly.pdbx_seq_one_letter_code
_entity_poly.pdbx_strand_id
1 'polypeptide(L)' 'MVKHNNVIPNGHFHKYWESRIKTWFDQAAKKKTRRLRRKAKAAAIAPRPAAGLLRP' A
#
# COMPACT_ATOMS: atom_id res chain seq x y z
N MET A 1 31.48 8.81 11.81
CA MET A 1 32.01 8.55 13.17
C MET A 1 30.91 8.85 14.17
N VAL A 2 30.64 7.91 15.08
CA VAL A 2 29.63 8.10 16.13
C VAL A 2 30.18 9.14 17.13
N LYS A 3 29.36 10.14 17.48
CA LYS A 3 29.70 11.14 18.51
C LYS A 3 28.97 10.79 19.80
N HIS A 4 29.65 10.86 20.95
CA HIS A 4 29.14 10.49 22.29
C HIS A 4 28.73 9.01 22.41
N ASN A 5 28.00 8.67 23.47
CA ASN A 5 27.44 7.34 23.74
C ASN A 5 26.19 7.04 22.89
N ASN A 6 26.29 7.27 21.59
CA ASN A 6 25.24 6.96 20.63
C ASN A 6 25.42 5.53 20.12
N VAL A 7 24.31 4.90 19.72
CA VAL A 7 24.31 3.57 19.11
C VAL A 7 24.99 3.63 17.75
N ILE A 8 25.74 2.58 17.39
CA ILE A 8 26.35 2.44 16.07
C ILE A 8 25.21 2.33 15.02
N PRO A 9 25.13 3.24 14.03
CA PRO A 9 24.06 3.20 13.05
C PRO A 9 24.23 2.00 12.11
N ASN A 10 23.21 1.15 12.04
CA ASN A 10 23.11 0.04 11.08
C ASN A 10 22.04 0.34 10.01
N GLY A 11 22.30 1.37 9.20
CA GLY A 11 21.40 1.80 8.12
C GLY A 11 21.59 0.97 6.86
N HIS A 12 20.53 0.30 6.39
CA HIS A 12 20.57 -0.61 5.25
C HIS A 12 20.50 0.11 3.89
N PHE A 13 21.35 1.11 3.70
CA PHE A 13 21.42 1.98 2.50
C PHE A 13 22.72 1.77 1.71
N HIS A 14 23.30 0.56 1.77
CA HIS A 14 24.62 0.26 1.19
C HIS A 14 24.62 0.03 -0.34
N LYS A 15 23.46 -0.21 -0.93
CA LYS A 15 23.28 -0.46 -2.38
C LYS A 15 22.69 0.79 -3.03
N TYR A 16 22.66 0.84 -4.36
CA TYR A 16 22.00 1.91 -5.10
C TYR A 16 20.47 1.87 -4.90
N TRP A 17 20.02 2.41 -3.77
CA TRP A 17 18.63 2.35 -3.28
C TRP A 17 17.81 3.52 -3.84
N GLU A 18 18.46 4.63 -4.21
CA GLU A 18 17.82 5.83 -4.72
C GLU A 18 17.05 5.54 -6.02
N SER A 19 17.55 4.62 -6.86
CA SER A 19 16.85 4.19 -8.08
C SER A 19 15.59 3.37 -7.85
N ARG A 20 15.39 2.85 -6.62
CA ARG A 20 14.29 1.94 -6.28
C ARG A 20 13.31 2.56 -5.28
N ILE A 21 13.27 3.89 -5.19
CA ILE A 21 12.33 4.59 -4.32
C ILE A 21 10.90 4.40 -4.85
N LYS A 22 10.07 3.73 -4.04
CA LYS A 22 8.63 3.66 -4.28
C LYS A 22 7.94 4.86 -3.65
N THR A 23 7.38 5.74 -4.47
CA THR A 23 6.57 6.87 -4.00
C THR A 23 5.11 6.46 -3.80
N TRP A 24 4.37 7.29 -3.06
CA TRP A 24 2.96 7.07 -2.72
C TRP A 24 2.04 8.21 -3.19
N PHE A 25 2.46 9.00 -4.19
CA PHE A 25 1.66 10.12 -4.71
C PHE A 25 0.32 9.68 -5.29
N ASP A 26 0.25 8.47 -5.83
CA ASP A 26 -0.97 7.89 -6.40
C ASP A 26 -1.91 7.24 -5.37
N GLN A 27 -1.60 7.34 -4.06
CA GLN A 27 -2.35 6.66 -3.02
C GLN A 27 -3.83 7.09 -2.99
N ALA A 28 -4.11 8.38 -3.15
CA ALA A 28 -5.48 8.92 -3.20
C ALA A 28 -6.25 8.40 -4.43
N ALA A 29 -5.62 8.43 -5.61
CA ALA A 29 -6.18 7.89 -6.84
C ALA A 29 -6.49 6.39 -6.69
N LYS A 30 -5.56 5.60 -6.16
CA LYS A 30 -5.75 4.17 -5.87
C LYS A 30 -6.94 3.93 -4.93
N LYS A 31 -7.16 4.78 -3.92
CA LYS A 31 -8.33 4.67 -3.01
C LYS A 31 -9.64 4.92 -3.78
N LYS A 32 -9.68 5.96 -4.63
CA LYS A 32 -10.84 6.27 -5.49
C LYS A 32 -11.13 5.12 -6.46
N THR A 33 -10.13 4.62 -7.19
CA THR A 33 -10.28 3.50 -8.13
C THR A 33 -10.80 2.24 -7.44
N ARG A 34 -10.27 1.89 -6.26
CA ARG A 34 -10.79 0.75 -5.46
C ARG A 34 -12.25 0.93 -5.08
N ARG A 35 -12.67 2.14 -4.67
CA ARG A 35 -14.07 2.44 -4.34
C ARG A 35 -14.99 2.28 -5.55
N LEU A 36 -14.62 2.87 -6.69
CA LEU A 36 -15.41 2.79 -7.92
C LEU A 36 -15.54 1.34 -8.41
N ARG A 37 -14.44 0.58 -8.41
CA ARG A 37 -14.47 -0.85 -8.80
C ARG A 37 -15.37 -1.68 -7.90
N ARG A 38 -15.38 -1.41 -6.58
CA ARG A 38 -16.31 -2.08 -5.64
C ARG A 38 -17.76 -1.73 -5.94
N LYS A 39 -18.07 -0.46 -6.23
CA LYS A 39 -19.43 -0.02 -6.60
C LYS A 39 -19.90 -0.70 -7.88
N ALA A 40 -19.06 -0.75 -8.92
CA ALA A 40 -19.36 -1.42 -10.18
C ALA A 40 -19.60 -2.93 -9.99
N LYS A 41 -18.74 -3.59 -9.21
CA LYS A 41 -18.92 -5.01 -8.86
C LYS A 41 -20.25 -5.27 -8.14
N ALA A 42 -20.62 -4.42 -7.20
CA ALA A 42 -21.87 -4.57 -6.47
C ALA A 42 -23.10 -4.42 -7.38
N ALA A 43 -23.08 -3.45 -8.30
CA ALA A 43 -24.15 -3.29 -9.28
C ALA A 43 -24.26 -4.49 -10.23
N ALA A 44 -23.14 -5.06 -10.67
CA ALA A 44 -23.13 -6.21 -11.58
C ALA A 44 -23.60 -7.54 -10.94
N ILE A 45 -23.44 -7.69 -9.63
CA ILE A 45 -23.76 -8.93 -8.89
C ILE A 45 -25.16 -8.87 -8.22
N ALA A 46 -25.81 -7.70 -8.23
CA ALA A 46 -27.12 -7.51 -7.64
C ALA A 46 -28.12 -8.57 -8.16
N PRO A 47 -28.92 -9.22 -7.28
CA PRO A 47 -29.17 -8.88 -5.87
C PRO A 47 -28.20 -9.52 -4.84
N ARG A 48 -27.19 -10.29 -5.27
CA ARG A 48 -26.31 -11.02 -4.34
C ARG A 48 -25.36 -10.05 -3.60
N PRO A 49 -24.98 -10.35 -2.34
CA PRO A 49 -24.07 -9.51 -1.58
C PRO A 49 -22.65 -9.50 -2.18
N ALA A 50 -22.07 -8.29 -2.33
CA ALA A 50 -20.77 -8.09 -2.97
C ALA A 50 -19.54 -8.46 -2.09
N ALA A 51 -19.76 -8.69 -0.79
CA ALA A 51 -18.72 -8.91 0.22
C ALA A 51 -18.02 -10.29 0.10
N GLY A 52 -18.52 -11.18 -0.76
CA GLY A 52 -17.97 -12.52 -0.97
C GLY A 52 -18.74 -13.59 -0.21
N LEU A 53 -18.18 -14.81 -0.19
CA LEU A 53 -18.75 -15.95 0.54
C LEU A 53 -18.47 -15.82 2.04
N LEU A 54 -19.27 -16.53 2.84
CA LEU A 54 -18.98 -16.73 4.25
C LEU A 54 -17.59 -17.38 4.37
N ARG A 55 -16.76 -16.82 5.24
CA ARG A 55 -15.43 -17.36 5.54
C ARG A 55 -15.58 -18.34 6.72
N PRO A 56 -14.90 -19.51 6.70
CA PRO A 56 -14.90 -20.44 7.83
C PRO A 56 -14.26 -19.81 9.07
#